data_AF-A0A925BFJ9-F1
#
_entry.id   AF-A0A925BFJ9-F1
#
_cell.length_a   1.000
_cell.length_b   1.000
_cell.length_c   1.000
_cell.angle_alpha   90.00
_cell.angle_beta   90.00
_cell.angle_gamma   90.00
#
_symmetry.space_group_name_H-M   'P 1'
#
loop_
_entity.id
_entity.type
_entity.pdbx_description
1 polymer ?
#
loop_
_entity_poly.entity_id
_entity_poly.type
_entity_poly.pdbx_seq_one_letter_code
_entity_poly.pdbx_strand_id
1 'polypeptide(L)' 'MVDVVQVGSINQKLLQKRDAKAVPHLEQYAPVWIVEQSFIPDDDAVQFDVVFLH' A
#
# COMPACT_ATOMS: atom_id res chain seq x y z
N MET A 1 -3.91 18.99 -21.66
CA MET A 1 -2.98 18.85 -20.52
C MET A 1 -3.84 18.49 -19.33
N VAL A 2 -3.81 17.23 -18.88
CA VAL A 2 -4.56 16.76 -17.71
C VAL A 2 -3.52 16.43 -16.65
N ASP A 3 -3.74 16.96 -15.45
CA ASP A 3 -2.77 17.11 -14.37
C ASP A 3 -2.24 15.78 -13.80
N VAL A 4 -1.10 15.32 -14.32
CA VAL A 4 -0.35 14.16 -13.78
C VAL A 4 0.27 14.43 -12.40
N VAL A 5 0.35 15.70 -11.98
CA VAL A 5 1.09 16.10 -10.76
C VAL A 5 0.27 15.90 -9.46
N GLN A 6 -1.05 15.76 -9.51
CA GLN A 6 -1.90 15.63 -8.29
C GLN A 6 -2.14 14.18 -7.84
N VAL A 7 -1.97 13.19 -8.70
CA VAL A 7 -2.27 11.77 -8.40
C VAL A 7 -1.28 11.18 -7.36
N GLY A 8 -0.08 11.75 -7.22
CA GLY A 8 0.92 11.27 -6.25
C GLY A 8 0.55 11.48 -4.78
N SER A 9 -0.19 12.55 -4.44
CA SER A 9 -0.36 12.96 -3.04
C SER A 9 -1.41 12.14 -2.27
N ILE A 10 -2.51 11.77 -2.92
CA ILE A 10 -3.58 10.96 -2.30
C ILE A 10 -3.09 9.52 -2.13
N ASN A 11 -2.48 8.96 -3.18
CA ASN A 11 -1.93 7.61 -3.17
C ASN A 11 -0.85 7.45 -2.09
N GLN A 12 -0.02 8.46 -1.88
CA GLN A 12 1.00 8.43 -0.82
C GLN A 12 0.39 8.34 0.59
N LYS A 13 -0.72 9.03 0.85
CA LYS A 13 -1.42 8.94 2.15
C LYS A 13 -2.02 7.55 2.37
N LEU A 14 -2.58 6.94 1.33
CA LEU A 14 -3.10 5.57 1.40
C LEU A 14 -2.00 4.55 1.70
N LEU A 15 -0.84 4.70 1.06
CA LEU A 15 0.32 3.86 1.35
C LEU A 15 0.82 4.05 2.79
N GLN A 16 0.87 5.29 3.29
CA GLN A 16 1.23 5.55 4.70
C GLN A 16 0.25 4.89 5.69
N LYS A 17 -1.07 4.98 5.42
CA LYS A 17 -2.09 4.31 6.24
C LYS A 17 -1.92 2.80 6.21
N ARG A 18 -1.67 2.22 5.03
CA ARG A 18 -1.36 0.80 4.86
C ARG A 18 -0.14 0.41 5.68
N ASP A 19 0.97 1.10 5.50
CA ASP A 19 2.25 0.75 6.12
C ASP A 19 2.19 0.88 7.64
N ALA A 20 1.51 1.90 8.16
CA ALA A 20 1.34 2.09 9.60
C ALA A 20 0.54 0.97 10.29
N LYS A 21 -0.33 0.26 9.55
CA LYS A 21 -1.21 -0.79 10.10
C LYS A 21 -0.73 -2.19 9.74
N ALA A 22 -0.52 -2.45 8.45
CA ALA A 22 -0.28 -3.78 7.91
C ALA A 22 1.17 -4.23 8.14
N VAL A 23 2.15 -3.38 7.87
CA VAL A 23 3.57 -3.76 7.99
C VAL A 23 3.93 -4.25 9.40
N PRO A 24 3.70 -3.50 10.50
CA PRO A 24 4.07 -3.97 11.84
C PRO A 24 3.30 -5.24 12.25
N HIS A 25 2.07 -5.41 11.76
CA HIS A 25 1.29 -6.60 12.03
C HIS A 25 1.76 -7.83 11.24
N LEU A 26 2.37 -7.65 10.07
CA LEU A 26 2.84 -8.76 9.24
C LEU A 26 4.31 -9.11 9.55
N GLU A 27 5.13 -8.11 9.89
CA GLU A 27 6.54 -8.27 10.27
C GLU A 27 6.74 -9.13 11.52
N GLN A 28 5.75 -9.19 12.42
CA GLN A 28 5.81 -10.07 13.60
C GLN A 28 5.86 -11.56 13.24
N TYR A 29 5.44 -11.94 12.02
CA TYR A 29 5.40 -13.33 11.57
C TYR A 29 6.59 -13.67 10.67
N ALA A 30 6.93 -12.80 9.72
CA ALA A 30 8.07 -12.94 8.82
C ALA A 30 8.36 -11.59 8.12
N PRO A 31 9.56 -11.43 7.53
CA PRO A 31 9.86 -10.27 6.70
C PRO A 31 8.79 -10.05 5.62
N VAL A 32 8.28 -8.82 5.53
CA VAL A 32 7.20 -8.45 4.62
C VAL A 32 7.79 -7.98 3.29
N TRP A 33 7.46 -8.67 2.20
CA TRP A 33 7.76 -8.19 0.84
C TRP A 33 6.47 -7.96 0.05
N ILE A 34 6.20 -6.69 -0.23
CA ILE A 34 5.07 -6.28 -1.07
C ILE A 34 5.49 -6.44 -2.54
N VAL A 35 4.80 -7.30 -3.28
CA VAL A 35 5.14 -7.62 -4.68
C VAL A 35 4.24 -6.93 -5.68
N GLU A 36 3.00 -6.64 -5.29
CA GLU A 36 2.00 -6.00 -6.13
C GLU A 36 1.13 -5.06 -5.28
N GLN A 37 0.62 -4.00 -5.89
CA GLN A 37 -0.36 -3.11 -5.27
C GLN A 37 -1.29 -2.48 -6.32
N SER A 38 -2.56 -2.37 -5.97
CA SER A 38 -3.61 -1.72 -6.76
C SER A 38 -4.42 -0.78 -5.89
N PHE A 39 -4.73 0.41 -6.40
CA PHE A 39 -5.60 1.37 -5.71
C PHE A 39 -7.04 1.12 -6.12
N ILE A 40 -7.94 1.17 -5.14
CA ILE A 40 -9.38 1.08 -5.33
C ILE A 40 -9.94 2.47 -4.98
N PRO A 41 -10.08 3.38 -5.97
CA PRO A 41 -10.41 4.79 -5.72
C PRO A 41 -11.78 4.98 -5.07
N ASP A 42 -12.74 4.13 -5.42
CA ASP A 42 -14.12 4.20 -4.91
C ASP A 42 -14.20 3.90 -3.41
N ASP A 43 -13.25 3.12 -2.87
CA ASP A 43 -13.23 2.68 -1.47
C ASP A 43 -12.16 3.39 -0.61
N ASP A 44 -11.44 4.39 -1.15
CA ASP A 44 -10.25 4.98 -0.52
C ASP A 44 -9.31 3.88 0.03
N ALA A 45 -9.08 2.84 -0.77
CA ALA A 45 -8.40 1.62 -0.36
C ALA A 45 -7.22 1.26 -1.26
N VAL A 46 -6.28 0.49 -0.71
CA VAL A 46 -5.18 -0.11 -1.44
C VAL A 46 -5.16 -1.61 -1.18
N GLN A 47 -5.28 -2.39 -2.24
CA GLN A 47 -5.04 -3.83 -2.23
C GLN A 47 -3.58 -4.08 -2.56
N PHE A 48 -2.96 -5.05 -1.90
CA PHE A 48 -1.56 -5.38 -2.11
C PHE A 48 -1.31 -6.85 -1.74
N ASP A 49 -0.37 -7.45 -2.45
CA ASP A 49 0.04 -8.82 -2.23
C ASP A 49 1.38 -8.86 -1.50
N VAL A 50 1.48 -9.80 -0.55
CA VAL A 50 2.66 -9.98 0.29
C VAL A 50 3.18 -11.40 0.14
N VAL A 51 4.49 -11.52 -0.04
CA VAL A 51 5.21 -12.80 0.04
C VAL A 51 5.96 -12.87 1.36
N PHE A 52 5.81 -14.00 2.05
CA PHE A 52 6.60 -14.34 3.24
C PHE A 52 7.57 -15.47 2.90
N LEU A 53 8.81 -15.32 3.33
CA LEU A 53 9.77 -16.42 3.37
C LEU A 53 10.07 -16.77 4.82
N HIS A 54 9.92 -18.05 5.13
CA HIS A 54 10.21 -18.63 6.45
C HIS A 54 11.50 -19.43 6.38
#